data_AF-A0A235HSK2-F1
#
_entry.id   AF-A0A235HSK2-F1
#
_cell.length_a   1.000
_cell.length_b   1.000
_cell.length_c   1.000
_cell.angle_alpha   90.00
_cell.angle_beta   90.00
_cell.angle_gamma   90.00
#
_symmetry.space_group_name_H-M   'P 1'
#
loop_
_entity.id
_entity.type
_entity.pdbx_description
1 polymer ?
#
loop_
_entity_poly.entity_id
_entity_poly.type
_entity_poly.pdbx_seq_one_letter_code
_entity_poly.pdbx_strand_id
1 'polypeptide(L)'
;MDSWFLLINLFFGSPLEGISQPGEALKAIKEQLRSIPNHGIGYGVLRYLNMDSSITTQLQNLPQPEVRFNYLGQFDRLLPKSSQFKLVNQTVGISRSLQDNRRYLIDINGFVLGGQLQLEWTYCEQIHRPTTIEQLAQEFIKALRSLITHCQSPEAGGYTPSDFPEANLSQKDLEQFLTKINRGSGKTSK
;
A
#
# COMPACT_ATOMS: atom_id res chain seq x y z
N MET A 1 8.97 -17.66 2.74
CA MET A 1 7.98 -16.90 3.54
C MET A 1 6.85 -16.64 2.58
N ASP A 2 5.88 -17.53 2.59
CA ASP A 2 5.05 -17.79 1.42
C ASP A 2 4.00 -16.70 1.23
N SER A 3 3.78 -16.32 -0.03
CA SER A 3 3.02 -15.16 -0.52
C SER A 3 1.53 -15.14 -0.14
N TRP A 4 1.08 -15.99 0.78
CA TRP A 4 -0.33 -16.18 1.16
C TRP A 4 -0.81 -15.18 2.22
N PHE A 5 0.07 -14.41 2.86
CA PHE A 5 -0.29 -13.55 4.00
C PHE A 5 -0.55 -12.07 3.69
N LEU A 6 -0.30 -11.58 2.47
CA LEU A 6 -0.55 -10.18 2.13
C LEU A 6 -1.83 -10.03 1.29
N LEU A 7 -2.96 -10.35 1.91
CA LEU A 7 -4.26 -9.86 1.48
C LEU A 7 -4.69 -8.76 2.44
N ILE A 8 -4.24 -7.53 2.18
CA ILE A 8 -4.94 -6.39 2.76
C ILE A 8 -6.19 -6.19 1.91
N ASN A 9 -7.30 -6.82 2.31
CA ASN A 9 -8.62 -6.42 1.83
C ASN A 9 -8.89 -5.02 2.41
N LEU A 10 -8.39 -4.00 1.73
CA LEU A 10 -8.58 -2.60 2.08
C LEU A 10 -10.04 -2.23 1.73
N PHE A 11 -10.96 -2.47 2.64
CA PHE A 11 -12.28 -1.85 2.58
C PHE A 11 -12.18 -0.50 3.28
N PHE A 12 -11.95 0.57 2.53
CA PHE A 12 -11.91 1.92 3.09
C PHE A 12 -12.79 2.83 2.23
N GLY A 13 -13.72 3.52 2.87
CA GLY A 13 -14.32 4.73 2.29
C GLY A 13 -13.21 5.71 1.91
N SER A 14 -13.43 6.50 0.86
CA SER A 14 -12.42 7.37 0.23
C SER A 14 -11.74 8.28 1.26
N PRO A 15 -10.55 7.93 1.79
CA PRO A 15 -9.82 8.76 2.74
C PRO A 15 -9.21 9.99 2.05
N LEU A 16 -9.27 10.00 0.72
CA LEU A 16 -8.67 10.97 -0.17
C LEU A 16 -9.71 11.98 -0.71
N GLU A 17 -10.99 11.82 -0.35
CA GLU A 17 -12.03 12.73 -0.79
C GLU A 17 -11.76 14.14 -0.23
N GLY A 18 -11.50 15.10 -1.13
CA GLY A 18 -11.14 16.48 -0.76
C GLY A 18 -9.67 16.71 -0.43
N ILE A 19 -8.80 15.68 -0.41
CA ILE A 19 -7.37 15.87 -0.21
C ILE A 19 -6.70 16.17 -1.55
N SER A 20 -6.20 17.40 -1.70
CA SER A 20 -5.50 17.83 -2.91
C SER A 20 -3.97 17.80 -2.77
N GLN A 21 -3.45 17.78 -1.54
CA GLN A 21 -2.01 17.87 -1.28
C GLN A 21 -1.38 16.48 -1.10
N PRO A 22 -0.31 16.14 -1.86
CA PRO A 22 0.34 14.83 -1.79
C PRO A 22 0.79 14.43 -0.38
N GLY A 23 1.31 15.38 0.40
CA GLY A 23 1.80 15.12 1.77
C GLY A 23 0.68 14.77 2.74
N GLU A 24 -0.48 15.41 2.62
CA GLU A 24 -1.67 15.10 3.43
C GLU A 24 -2.22 13.71 3.08
N ALA A 25 -2.27 13.38 1.79
CA ALA A 25 -2.70 12.08 1.31
C ALA A 25 -1.80 10.96 1.84
N LEU A 26 -0.48 11.15 1.81
CA LEU A 26 0.49 10.19 2.35
C LEU A 26 0.33 9.99 3.87
N LYS A 27 0.12 11.07 4.64
CA LYS A 27 -0.12 10.99 6.09
C LYS A 27 -1.43 10.24 6.38
N ALA A 28 -2.51 10.57 5.67
CA ALA A 28 -3.79 9.90 5.83
C ALA A 28 -3.69 8.39 5.54
N ILE A 29 -3.07 8.01 4.42
CA ILE A 29 -2.85 6.60 4.07
C ILE A 29 -1.96 5.89 5.10
N LYS A 30 -0.89 6.55 5.58
CA LYS A 30 0.00 6.00 6.63
C LYS A 30 -0.79 5.69 7.90
N GLU A 31 -1.55 6.65 8.41
CA GLU A 31 -2.34 6.46 9.64
C GLU A 31 -3.43 5.41 9.47
N GLN A 32 -4.09 5.40 8.32
CA GLN A 32 -5.09 4.39 7.99
C GLN A 32 -4.47 2.98 8.02
N LEU A 33 -3.33 2.76 7.35
CA LEU A 33 -2.66 1.47 7.37
C LEU A 33 -2.17 1.08 8.78
N ARG A 34 -1.74 2.06 9.58
CA ARG A 34 -1.29 1.85 10.97
C ARG A 34 -2.45 1.53 11.93
N SER A 35 -3.66 2.01 11.65
CA SER A 35 -4.84 1.67 12.44
C SER A 35 -5.28 0.22 12.31
N ILE A 36 -4.80 -0.49 11.27
CA ILE A 36 -5.12 -1.91 11.06
C ILE A 36 -4.32 -2.76 12.06
N PRO A 37 -4.99 -3.50 12.96
CA PRO A 37 -4.31 -4.33 13.94
C PRO A 37 -3.62 -5.52 13.26
N ASN A 38 -2.41 -5.85 13.72
CA ASN A 38 -1.66 -7.05 13.32
C ASN A 38 -1.58 -7.26 11.79
N HIS A 39 -1.42 -6.17 11.03
CA HIS A 39 -1.34 -6.19 9.57
C HIS A 39 -2.55 -6.85 8.86
N GLY A 40 -3.71 -6.89 9.51
CA GLY A 40 -4.95 -7.38 8.92
C GLY A 40 -5.14 -8.89 8.98
N ILE A 41 -4.24 -9.66 9.61
CA ILE A 41 -4.36 -11.12 9.73
C ILE A 41 -5.69 -11.56 10.36
N GLY A 42 -6.20 -10.75 11.30
CA GLY A 42 -7.48 -10.99 11.98
C GLY A 42 -8.66 -11.08 11.03
N TYR A 43 -8.64 -10.38 9.89
CA TYR A 43 -9.73 -10.44 8.92
C TYR A 43 -9.95 -11.85 8.37
N GLY A 44 -8.87 -12.52 7.93
CA GLY A 44 -8.97 -13.88 7.39
C GLY A 44 -9.43 -14.87 8.46
N VAL A 45 -8.90 -14.74 9.67
CA VAL A 45 -9.32 -15.56 10.82
C VAL A 45 -10.81 -15.35 11.12
N LEU A 46 -11.27 -14.10 11.23
CA LEU A 46 -12.67 -13.79 11.54
C LEU A 46 -13.63 -14.20 10.42
N ARG A 47 -13.22 -14.07 9.16
CA ARG A 47 -14.09 -14.36 8.00
C ARG A 47 -14.20 -15.86 7.70
N TYR A 48 -13.13 -16.62 7.87
CA TYR A 48 -13.08 -18.02 7.41
C TYR A 48 -12.99 -19.05 8.54
N LEU A 49 -12.49 -18.68 9.72
CA LEU A 49 -12.22 -19.63 10.81
C LEU A 49 -13.04 -19.35 12.09
N ASN A 50 -13.84 -18.29 12.10
CA ASN A 50 -14.67 -17.97 13.27
C ASN A 50 -15.89 -18.91 13.35
N MET A 51 -16.17 -19.39 14.57
CA MET A 51 -17.30 -20.28 14.83
C MET A 51 -18.63 -19.53 14.94
N ASP A 52 -18.61 -18.21 15.15
CA ASP A 52 -19.80 -17.38 15.17
C ASP A 52 -20.31 -17.13 13.74
N SER A 53 -21.46 -17.74 13.41
CA SER A 53 -22.09 -17.61 12.10
C SER A 53 -22.57 -16.18 11.80
N SER A 54 -22.88 -15.37 12.82
CA SER A 54 -23.31 -13.99 12.64
C SER A 54 -22.16 -13.11 12.13
N ILE A 55 -20.98 -13.26 12.73
CA ILE A 55 -19.76 -12.53 12.35
C ILE A 55 -19.31 -12.94 10.95
N THR A 56 -19.25 -14.24 10.68
CA THR A 56 -18.83 -14.75 9.35
C THR A 56 -19.79 -14.29 8.26
N THR A 57 -21.10 -14.33 8.48
CA THR A 57 -22.11 -13.84 7.51
C THR A 57 -21.97 -12.35 7.25
N GLN A 58 -21.80 -11.53 8.29
CA GLN A 58 -21.58 -10.10 8.14
C GLN A 58 -20.34 -9.80 7.28
N LEU A 59 -19.22 -10.48 7.54
CA LEU A 59 -17.98 -10.30 6.79
C LEU A 59 -18.03 -10.84 5.36
N GLN A 60 -18.84 -11.88 5.11
CA GLN A 60 -19.06 -12.42 3.76
C GLN A 60 -19.93 -11.51 2.89
N ASN A 61 -20.85 -10.76 3.50
CA ASN A 61 -21.72 -9.79 2.83
C ASN A 61 -21.03 -8.45 2.52
N LEU A 62 -19.83 -8.21 3.05
CA LEU A 62 -19.03 -7.06 2.65
C LEU A 62 -18.69 -7.15 1.15
N PRO A 63 -18.67 -6.02 0.42
CA PRO A 63 -18.33 -6.06 -0.99
C PRO A 63 -16.93 -6.63 -1.21
N GLN A 64 -16.76 -7.37 -2.31
CA GLN A 64 -15.47 -7.97 -2.62
C GLN A 64 -14.55 -6.93 -3.27
N PRO A 65 -13.28 -6.83 -2.84
CA PRO A 65 -12.33 -5.96 -3.52
C PRO A 65 -12.10 -6.47 -4.94
N GLU A 66 -12.20 -5.57 -5.90
CA GLU A 66 -11.97 -5.87 -7.33
C GLU A 66 -10.50 -5.78 -7.72
N VAL A 67 -9.71 -5.03 -6.94
CA VAL A 67 -8.28 -4.82 -7.16
C VAL A 67 -7.48 -5.41 -6.01
N ARG A 68 -6.44 -6.18 -6.34
CA ARG A 68 -5.41 -6.64 -5.41
C ARG A 68 -4.10 -5.93 -5.69
N PHE A 69 -3.44 -5.47 -4.63
CA PHE A 69 -2.07 -4.96 -4.69
C PHE A 69 -1.19 -5.74 -3.72
N ASN A 70 -0.01 -6.15 -4.18
CA ASN A 70 0.94 -6.90 -3.38
C ASN A 70 2.36 -6.45 -3.70
N TYR A 71 3.12 -6.06 -2.67
CA TYR A 71 4.53 -5.70 -2.82
C TYR A 71 5.40 -6.80 -2.22
N LEU A 72 6.11 -7.52 -3.08
CA LEU A 72 6.92 -8.69 -2.74
C LEU A 72 8.30 -8.32 -2.18
N GLY A 73 8.68 -7.04 -2.22
CA GLY A 73 9.96 -6.56 -1.69
C GLY A 73 11.09 -6.51 -2.72
N GLN A 74 12.33 -6.53 -2.23
CA GLN A 74 13.53 -6.36 -3.04
C GLN A 74 14.23 -7.70 -3.26
N PHE A 75 14.14 -8.21 -4.49
CA PHE A 75 14.69 -9.51 -4.87
C PHE A 75 16.21 -9.50 -4.96
N ASP A 76 16.82 -8.33 -5.20
CA ASP A 76 18.28 -8.16 -5.20
C ASP A 76 18.95 -8.57 -3.88
N ARG A 77 18.18 -8.63 -2.78
CA ARG A 77 18.66 -9.05 -1.46
C ARG A 77 18.55 -10.55 -1.21
N LEU A 78 17.84 -11.29 -2.07
CA LEU A 78 17.57 -12.72 -1.86
C LEU A 78 18.82 -13.58 -2.09
N LEU A 79 19.72 -13.14 -2.97
CA LEU A 79 20.97 -13.85 -3.27
C LEU A 79 22.17 -13.01 -2.83
N PRO A 80 23.11 -13.59 -2.05
CA PRO A 80 24.39 -12.95 -1.76
C PRO A 80 25.13 -12.60 -3.06
N LYS A 81 25.95 -11.54 -3.04
CA LYS A 81 26.79 -11.18 -4.20
C LYS A 81 27.74 -12.30 -4.66
N SER A 82 28.08 -13.23 -3.76
CA SER A 82 28.89 -14.41 -4.03
C SER A 82 28.11 -15.59 -4.60
N SER A 83 26.80 -15.45 -4.83
CA SER A 83 25.95 -16.52 -5.36
C SER A 83 26.39 -16.92 -6.77
N GLN A 84 26.47 -18.22 -7.02
CA GLN A 84 26.67 -18.79 -8.36
C GLN A 84 25.40 -18.73 -9.21
N PHE A 85 24.24 -18.52 -8.59
CA PHE A 85 22.96 -18.32 -9.25
C PHE A 85 22.67 -16.83 -9.45
N LYS A 86 22.03 -16.50 -10.58
CA LYS A 86 21.51 -15.16 -10.88
C LYS A 86 20.03 -15.25 -11.21
N LEU A 87 19.26 -14.27 -10.76
CA LEU A 87 17.89 -14.07 -11.21
C LEU A 87 17.93 -13.58 -12.66
N VAL A 88 17.15 -14.23 -13.52
CA VAL A 88 16.97 -13.81 -14.90
C VAL A 88 15.75 -12.92 -15.01
N ASN A 89 15.88 -11.79 -15.68
CA ASN A 89 14.76 -10.91 -16.01
C ASN A 89 14.04 -11.45 -17.25
N GLN A 90 13.45 -12.63 -17.13
CA GLN A 90 12.70 -13.29 -18.21
C GLN A 90 11.28 -13.58 -17.74
N THR A 91 10.32 -13.38 -18.64
CA THR A 91 8.93 -13.73 -18.40
C THR A 91 8.84 -15.25 -18.24
N VAL A 92 8.39 -15.71 -17.07
CA VAL A 92 8.24 -17.15 -16.75
C VAL A 92 7.04 -17.78 -17.50
N GLY A 93 6.36 -17.00 -18.34
CA GLY A 93 5.16 -17.42 -19.06
C GLY A 93 3.94 -17.46 -18.13
N ILE A 94 2.95 -18.25 -18.53
CA ILE A 94 1.67 -18.35 -17.83
C ILE A 94 1.88 -19.15 -16.53
N SER A 95 1.82 -18.46 -15.39
CA SER A 95 1.99 -19.05 -14.05
C SER A 95 0.69 -19.55 -13.42
N ARG A 96 -0.46 -19.40 -14.10
CA ARG A 96 -1.78 -19.83 -13.62
C ARG A 96 -2.52 -20.67 -14.66
N SER A 97 -3.40 -21.56 -14.21
CA SER A 97 -4.28 -22.27 -15.13
C SER A 97 -5.15 -21.29 -15.92
N LEU A 98 -5.36 -21.57 -17.21
CA LEU A 98 -6.32 -20.84 -18.04
C LEU A 98 -7.78 -21.04 -17.57
N GLN A 99 -8.03 -22.04 -16.72
CA GLN A 99 -9.33 -22.36 -16.14
C GLN A 99 -9.50 -21.80 -14.71
N ASP A 100 -8.53 -21.03 -14.21
CA ASP A 100 -8.60 -20.48 -12.86
C ASP A 100 -9.67 -19.38 -12.74
N ASN A 101 -10.54 -19.49 -11.73
CA ASN A 101 -11.55 -18.48 -11.45
C ASN A 101 -10.88 -17.30 -10.73
N ARG A 102 -10.62 -16.23 -11.47
CA ARG A 102 -10.00 -15.02 -10.92
C ARG A 102 -10.92 -14.36 -9.91
N ARG A 103 -10.43 -14.24 -8.67
CA ARG A 103 -11.12 -13.54 -7.58
C ARG A 103 -11.09 -12.01 -7.72
N TYR A 104 -10.06 -11.48 -8.37
CA TYR A 104 -9.84 -10.05 -8.58
C TYR A 104 -9.90 -9.73 -10.06
N LEU A 105 -10.46 -8.57 -10.42
CA LEU A 105 -10.49 -8.07 -11.80
C LEU A 105 -9.09 -7.61 -12.24
N ILE A 106 -8.35 -6.99 -11.32
CA ILE A 106 -6.97 -6.53 -11.53
C ILE A 106 -6.10 -6.98 -10.34
N ASP A 107 -4.98 -7.63 -10.64
CA ASP A 107 -3.98 -8.08 -9.66
C ASP A 107 -2.63 -7.45 -9.99
N ILE A 108 -2.11 -6.64 -9.07
CA ILE A 108 -0.89 -5.86 -9.22
C ILE A 108 0.16 -6.43 -8.27
N ASN A 109 1.24 -7.00 -8.81
CA ASN A 109 2.38 -7.46 -8.03
C ASN A 109 3.59 -6.56 -8.29
N GLY A 110 4.21 -6.04 -7.22
CA GLY A 110 5.36 -5.15 -7.30
C GLY A 110 6.59 -5.74 -6.63
N PHE A 111 7.75 -5.58 -7.25
CA PHE A 111 9.04 -6.00 -6.69
C PHE A 111 10.18 -5.14 -7.22
N VAL A 112 11.32 -5.14 -6.53
CA VAL A 112 12.56 -4.51 -7.01
C VAL A 112 13.54 -5.57 -7.45
N LEU A 113 13.98 -5.47 -8.71
CA LEU A 113 14.99 -6.34 -9.31
C LEU A 113 15.95 -5.48 -10.15
N GLY A 114 17.26 -5.70 -10.01
CA GLY A 114 18.28 -4.89 -10.65
C GLY A 114 18.25 -3.43 -10.21
N GLY A 115 17.83 -3.14 -8.98
CA GLY A 115 17.65 -1.78 -8.48
C GLY A 115 16.48 -1.02 -9.10
N GLN A 116 15.61 -1.68 -9.87
CA GLN A 116 14.46 -1.08 -10.53
C GLN A 116 13.15 -1.67 -10.00
N LEU A 117 12.18 -0.79 -9.71
CA LEU A 117 10.81 -1.21 -9.41
C LEU A 117 10.15 -1.74 -10.68
N GLN A 118 9.63 -2.96 -10.59
CA GLN A 118 8.81 -3.59 -11.61
C GLN A 118 7.40 -3.83 -11.04
N LEU A 119 6.39 -3.62 -11.88
CA LEU A 119 4.98 -3.84 -11.54
C LEU A 119 4.37 -4.75 -12.62
N GLU A 120 3.85 -5.89 -12.19
CA GLU A 120 3.13 -6.84 -13.03
C GLU A 120 1.63 -6.61 -12.88
N TRP A 121 0.97 -6.28 -13.98
CA TRP A 121 -0.48 -6.05 -14.04
C TRP A 121 -1.15 -7.25 -14.69
N THR A 122 -1.91 -8.01 -13.90
CA THR A 122 -2.67 -9.17 -14.38
C THR A 122 -4.15 -8.84 -14.43
N TYR A 123 -4.79 -9.06 -15.58
CA TYR A 123 -6.21 -8.75 -15.81
C TYR A 123 -6.83 -9.72 -16.83
N CYS A 124 -8.16 -9.62 -17.00
CA CYS A 124 -8.89 -10.37 -18.02
C CYS A 124 -9.18 -9.49 -19.24
N GLU A 125 -8.68 -9.87 -20.43
CA GLU A 125 -8.92 -9.13 -21.68
C GLU A 125 -10.38 -9.14 -22.15
N GLN A 126 -11.19 -10.08 -21.65
CA GLN A 126 -12.64 -10.09 -21.91
C GLN A 126 -13.38 -8.99 -21.13
N ILE A 127 -12.77 -8.46 -20.06
CA ILE A 127 -13.36 -7.44 -19.18
C ILE A 127 -12.68 -6.08 -19.42
N HIS A 128 -11.35 -6.06 -19.51
CA HIS A 128 -10.56 -4.84 -19.66
C HIS A 128 -9.79 -4.84 -20.98
N ARG A 129 -9.83 -3.70 -21.68
CA ARG A 129 -9.02 -3.50 -22.88
C ARG A 129 -7.55 -3.31 -22.47
N PRO A 130 -6.58 -3.89 -23.21
CA PRO A 130 -5.16 -3.70 -22.91
C PRO A 130 -4.76 -2.22 -22.78
N THR A 131 -5.23 -1.38 -23.69
CA THR A 131 -4.93 0.06 -23.69
C THR A 131 -5.41 0.79 -22.43
N THR A 132 -6.52 0.35 -21.82
CA THR A 132 -7.02 0.92 -20.56
C THR A 132 -6.09 0.58 -19.40
N ILE A 133 -5.61 -0.67 -19.34
CA ILE A 133 -4.68 -1.09 -18.28
C ILE A 133 -3.31 -0.46 -18.47
N GLU A 134 -2.83 -0.33 -19.70
CA GLU A 134 -1.59 0.39 -20.03
C GLU A 134 -1.66 1.85 -19.59
N GLN A 135 -2.75 2.56 -19.88
CA GLN A 135 -2.94 3.93 -19.45
C GLN A 135 -2.98 4.04 -17.92
N LEU A 136 -3.68 3.12 -17.25
CA LEU A 136 -3.72 3.07 -15.79
C LEU A 136 -2.33 2.84 -15.18
N ALA A 137 -1.54 1.93 -15.75
CA ALA A 137 -0.18 1.65 -15.31
C ALA A 137 0.75 2.87 -15.51
N GLN A 138 0.60 3.59 -16.62
CA GLN A 138 1.35 4.81 -16.89
C GLN A 138 1.01 5.93 -15.90
N GLU A 139 -0.27 6.18 -15.64
CA GLU A 139 -0.71 7.17 -14.65
C GLU A 139 -0.28 6.77 -13.23
N PHE A 140 -0.29 5.47 -12.89
CA PHE A 140 0.26 4.97 -11.63
C PHE A 140 1.74 5.34 -11.47
N ILE A 141 2.58 5.09 -12.49
CA ILE A 141 4.01 5.42 -12.44
C ILE A 141 4.23 6.93 -12.35
N LYS A 142 3.43 7.72 -13.05
CA LYS A 142 3.48 9.19 -12.99
C LYS A 142 3.11 9.70 -11.60
N ALA A 143 2.04 9.18 -11.00
CA ALA A 143 1.64 9.49 -9.64
C ALA A 143 2.74 9.11 -8.63
N LEU A 144 3.30 7.91 -8.75
CA LEU A 144 4.39 7.44 -7.89
C LEU A 144 5.63 8.35 -7.99
N ARG A 145 6.02 8.75 -9.20
CA ARG A 145 7.14 9.69 -9.40
C ARG A 145 6.85 11.05 -8.77
N SER A 146 5.63 11.56 -8.92
CA SER A 146 5.20 12.80 -8.28
C SER A 146 5.32 12.72 -6.75
N LEU A 147 4.87 11.60 -6.15
CA LEU A 147 5.01 11.34 -4.72
C LEU A 147 6.47 11.28 -4.27
N ILE A 148 7.34 10.61 -5.05
CA ILE A 148 8.77 10.55 -4.75
C ILE A 148 9.39 11.95 -4.77
N THR A 149 9.10 12.75 -5.81
CA THR A 149 9.57 14.14 -5.91
C THR A 149 9.09 14.97 -4.73
N HIS A 150 7.82 14.83 -4.36
CA HIS A 150 7.27 15.49 -3.18
C HIS A 150 8.07 15.08 -1.94
N CYS A 151 8.22 13.79 -1.64
CA CYS A 151 8.96 13.30 -0.47
C CYS A 151 10.43 13.73 -0.41
N GLN A 152 11.03 14.14 -1.53
CA GLN A 152 12.40 14.65 -1.59
C GLN A 152 12.48 16.18 -1.41
N SER A 153 11.35 16.89 -1.37
CA SER A 153 11.34 18.34 -1.19
C SER A 153 11.68 18.72 0.26
N PRO A 154 12.33 19.87 0.51
CA PRO A 154 12.66 20.33 1.86
C PRO A 154 11.44 20.55 2.76
N GLU A 155 10.29 20.86 2.16
CA GLU A 155 9.02 21.09 2.84
C GLU A 155 8.26 19.78 3.11
N ALA A 156 8.68 18.67 2.49
CA ALA A 156 8.06 17.39 2.69
C ALA A 156 8.52 16.77 4.01
N GLY A 157 7.53 16.48 4.84
CA GLY A 157 7.74 15.94 6.17
C GLY A 157 6.62 16.34 7.12
N GLY A 158 6.93 16.18 8.39
CA GLY A 158 5.98 16.39 9.47
C GLY A 158 5.49 15.07 10.04
N TYR A 159 5.22 15.14 11.33
CA TYR A 159 4.87 13.99 12.12
C TYR A 159 3.41 13.62 11.96
N THR A 160 3.12 12.34 12.16
CA THR A 160 1.77 11.82 12.37
C THR A 160 1.69 11.18 13.75
N PRO A 161 0.47 10.98 14.32
CA PRO A 161 0.30 10.33 15.61
C PRO A 161 1.07 9.01 15.76
N SER A 162 1.13 8.19 14.70
CA SER A 162 1.87 6.93 14.72
C SER A 162 3.40 7.08 14.88
N ASP A 163 3.96 8.28 14.76
CA ASP A 163 5.38 8.56 15.10
C ASP A 163 5.60 8.69 16.62
N PHE A 164 4.54 8.92 17.39
CA PHE A 164 4.57 9.09 18.86
C PHE A 164 3.55 8.18 19.56
N PRO A 165 3.70 6.84 19.45
CA PRO A 165 2.69 5.89 19.92
C PRO A 165 2.42 5.98 21.44
N GLU A 166 3.41 6.38 22.23
CA GLU A 166 3.29 6.52 23.69
C GLU A 166 2.61 7.84 24.11
N ALA A 167 2.52 8.82 23.22
CA ALA A 167 2.01 10.14 23.55
C ALA A 167 0.47 10.23 23.47
N ASN A 168 -0.20 9.22 22.89
CA ASN A 168 -1.66 9.15 22.71
C ASN A 168 -2.27 10.46 22.18
N LEU A 169 -1.66 11.02 21.13
CA LEU A 169 -2.06 12.30 20.54
C LEU A 169 -2.99 12.10 19.35
N SER A 170 -4.00 12.96 19.20
CA SER A 170 -4.69 13.09 17.92
C SER A 170 -3.86 13.92 16.93
N GLN A 171 -4.17 13.83 15.63
CA GLN A 171 -3.55 14.69 14.60
C GLN A 171 -3.70 16.18 14.94
N LYS A 172 -4.86 16.56 15.51
CA LYS A 172 -5.14 17.94 15.94
C LYS A 172 -4.26 18.37 17.11
N ASP A 173 -4.03 17.49 18.08
CA ASP A 173 -3.16 17.79 19.24
C ASP A 173 -1.71 17.97 18.79
N LEU A 174 -1.25 17.11 17.88
CA LEU A 174 0.09 17.17 17.30
C LEU A 174 0.31 18.48 16.53
N GLU A 175 -0.64 18.90 15.70
CA GLU A 175 -0.58 20.17 14.97
C GLU A 175 -0.56 21.38 15.91
N GLN A 176 -1.38 21.37 16.95
CA GLN A 176 -1.37 22.43 17.97
C GLN A 176 -0.01 22.50 18.70
N PHE A 177 0.58 21.34 19.00
CA PHE A 177 1.87 21.24 19.67
C PHE A 177 3.01 21.77 18.78
N LEU A 178 3.07 21.32 17.52
CA LEU A 178 4.06 21.79 16.55
C LEU A 178 3.94 23.29 16.28
N THR A 179 2.71 23.82 16.22
CA THR A 179 2.47 25.26 16.07
C THR A 179 2.98 26.05 17.26
N LYS A 180 2.85 25.54 18.50
CA LYS A 180 3.37 26.19 19.71
C LYS A 180 4.91 26.17 19.74
N ILE A 181 5.54 25.06 19.38
CA ILE A 181 7.01 24.95 19.33
C ILE A 181 7.60 25.92 18.29
N ASN A 182 7.03 25.96 17.09
CA ASN A 182 7.52 26.84 16.02
C ASN A 182 7.32 28.33 16.32
N ARG A 183 6.37 28.69 17.19
CA ARG A 183 6.21 30.07 17.70
C ARG A 183 7.20 30.42 18.82
N GLY A 184 7.70 29.44 19.55
CA GLY A 184 8.66 29.62 20.66
C GLY A 184 10.11 29.79 20.20
N SER A 185 10.50 29.15 19.10
CA SER A 185 11.87 29.19 18.55
C SER A 185 12.25 30.50 17.83
N GLY A 186 11.30 31.41 17.62
CA GLY A 186 11.54 32.74 17.03
C GLY A 186 11.88 33.86 18.01
N LYS A 187 12.03 33.58 19.32
CA LYS A 187 12.27 34.59 20.37
C LYS A 187 13.58 34.39 21.15
N THR A 188 14.69 34.14 20.47
CA THR A 188 16.03 34.29 21.06
C THR A 188 17.00 34.86 20.03
N SER A 189 16.94 36.17 19.84
CA SER A 189 18.10 36.96 19.40
C SER A 189 17.98 38.32 20.08
N LYS A 190 18.84 38.55 21.06
CA LYS A 190 19.08 39.83 21.71
C LYS A 190 20.58 40.04 21.73
#